data_AF-A0A1C5S2H1-F1
#
_entry.id   AF-A0A1C5S2H1-F1
#
_cell.length_a   1.000
_cell.length_b   1.000
_cell.length_c   1.000
_cell.angle_alpha   90.00
_cell.angle_beta   90.00
_cell.angle_gamma   90.00
#
_symmetry.space_group_name_H-M   'P 1'
#
loop_
_entity.id
_entity.type
_entity.pdbx_description
1 polymer ?
#
loop_
_entity_poly.entity_id
_entity_poly.type
_entity_poly.pdbx_seq_one_letter_code
_entity_poly.pdbx_strand_id
1 'polypeptide(L)'
;MKFKSNAKYKEEPKTGSIFTLKYNSLGISIHKYVGCGDSLFLNSKALNIDNYDLGTEDFEEAVNKAKEVVMREVKKIREDAYRFYSDNSIEFDRY
;
A
#
# COMPACT_ATOMS: atom_id res chain seq x y z
N MET A 1 2.33 -7.08 -13.31
CA MET A 1 1.66 -7.17 -11.99
C MET A 1 0.26 -7.75 -12.19
N LYS A 2 -0.30 -8.46 -11.22
CA LYS A 2 -1.67 -9.01 -11.32
C LYS A 2 -2.46 -8.73 -10.05
N PHE A 3 -3.53 -7.95 -10.17
CA PHE A 3 -4.47 -7.71 -9.07
C PHE A 3 -5.59 -8.75 -9.09
N LYS A 4 -6.01 -9.19 -7.90
CA LYS A 4 -7.24 -9.95 -7.70
C LYS A 4 -8.32 -8.94 -7.29
N SER A 5 -9.38 -8.87 -8.07
CA SER A 5 -10.56 -8.07 -7.79
C SER A 5 -11.59 -8.88 -7.00
N ASN A 6 -12.42 -8.19 -6.21
CA ASN A 6 -13.61 -8.74 -5.57
C ASN A 6 -14.89 -8.63 -6.43
N ALA A 7 -14.78 -8.25 -7.71
CA ALA A 7 -15.90 -8.24 -8.66
C ALA A 7 -16.67 -9.57 -8.66
N LYS A 8 -17.99 -9.52 -8.87
CA LYS A 8 -18.84 -10.72 -8.84
C LYS A 8 -18.57 -11.62 -10.05
N TYR A 9 -19.01 -12.88 -9.94
CA TYR A 9 -18.93 -13.82 -11.05
C TYR A 9 -19.66 -13.27 -12.29
N LYS A 10 -18.99 -13.32 -13.45
CA LYS A 10 -19.41 -12.76 -14.75
C LYS A 10 -19.30 -11.23 -14.90
N GLU A 11 -18.92 -10.49 -13.86
CA GLU A 11 -18.59 -9.07 -14.00
C GLU A 11 -17.14 -8.87 -14.44
N GLU A 12 -16.86 -7.74 -15.09
CA GLU A 12 -15.48 -7.38 -15.42
C GLU A 12 -14.70 -7.11 -14.12
N PRO A 13 -13.46 -7.59 -13.97
CA PRO A 13 -12.67 -7.36 -12.76
C PRO A 13 -12.56 -5.89 -12.34
N LYS A 14 -12.64 -4.94 -13.30
CA LYS A 14 -12.57 -3.50 -13.04
C LYS A 14 -13.79 -2.95 -12.27
N THR A 15 -14.92 -3.65 -12.22
CA THR A 15 -16.12 -3.20 -11.45
C THR A 15 -15.99 -3.44 -9.95
N GLY A 16 -14.96 -4.17 -9.52
CA GLY A 16 -14.71 -4.43 -8.11
C GLY A 16 -14.40 -3.15 -7.32
N SER A 17 -14.47 -3.28 -6.01
CA SER A 17 -14.14 -2.20 -5.06
C SER A 17 -12.83 -2.45 -4.33
N ILE A 18 -12.29 -3.67 -4.38
CA ILE A 18 -11.04 -4.06 -3.73
C ILE A 18 -10.17 -4.81 -4.72
N PHE A 19 -8.93 -4.35 -4.87
CA PHE A 19 -7.93 -4.89 -5.76
C PHE A 19 -6.67 -5.25 -4.96
N THR A 20 -6.46 -6.53 -4.70
CA THR A 20 -5.30 -7.02 -3.93
C THR A 20 -4.20 -7.47 -4.88
N LEU A 21 -2.98 -6.98 -4.71
CA LEU A 21 -1.85 -7.44 -5.53
C LEU A 21 -1.51 -8.89 -5.15
N LYS A 22 -1.52 -9.80 -6.14
CA LYS A 22 -1.17 -11.20 -5.88
C LYS A 22 0.31 -11.35 -5.55
N TYR A 23 0.61 -12.29 -4.64
CA TYR A 23 1.96 -12.75 -4.32
C TYR A 23 2.91 -11.62 -3.92
N ASN A 24 2.52 -10.77 -2.97
CA ASN A 24 3.43 -9.83 -2.32
C ASN A 24 3.48 -10.03 -0.81
N SER A 25 4.66 -9.82 -0.23
CA SER A 25 4.84 -9.78 1.23
C SER A 25 4.39 -8.45 1.83
N LEU A 26 4.29 -7.40 0.99
CA LEU A 26 3.89 -6.07 1.42
C LEU A 26 2.40 -5.93 1.73
N GLY A 27 1.56 -6.89 1.32
CA GLY A 27 0.11 -6.87 1.56
C GLY A 27 -0.58 -5.68 0.89
N ILE A 28 -0.17 -5.32 -0.32
CA ILE A 28 -0.70 -4.15 -1.04
C ILE A 28 -2.11 -4.42 -1.57
N SER A 29 -3.04 -3.51 -1.27
CA SER A 29 -4.33 -3.41 -1.95
C SER A 29 -4.67 -1.97 -2.29
N ILE A 30 -5.41 -1.80 -3.39
CA ILE A 30 -6.08 -0.55 -3.74
C ILE A 30 -7.59 -0.79 -3.59
N HIS A 31 -8.32 0.12 -2.96
CA HIS A 31 -9.74 -0.06 -2.69
C HIS A 31 -10.51 1.26 -2.68
N LYS A 32 -11.83 1.17 -2.88
CA LYS A 32 -12.77 2.24 -2.57
C LYS A 32 -13.06 2.24 -1.08
N TYR A 33 -13.14 3.42 -0.48
CA TYR A 33 -13.46 3.58 0.94
C TYR A 33 -14.91 4.04 1.11
N VAL A 34 -15.65 3.35 1.99
CA VAL A 34 -17.10 3.57 2.17
C VAL A 34 -17.34 5.00 2.65
N GLY A 35 -18.20 5.73 1.93
CA GLY A 35 -18.53 7.13 2.24
C GLY A 35 -17.59 8.16 1.60
N CYS A 36 -16.61 7.74 0.80
CA CYS A 36 -15.64 8.62 0.13
C CYS A 36 -15.78 8.65 -1.40
N GLY A 37 -16.98 8.37 -1.92
CA GLY A 37 -17.24 8.36 -3.36
C GLY A 37 -16.45 7.28 -4.09
N ASP A 38 -15.93 7.63 -5.27
CA ASP A 38 -15.18 6.72 -6.14
C ASP A 38 -13.65 6.85 -5.99
N SER A 39 -13.18 7.68 -5.04
CA SER A 39 -11.76 7.84 -4.74
C SER A 39 -11.13 6.51 -4.32
N LEU A 40 -9.90 6.30 -4.80
CA LEU A 40 -9.12 5.10 -4.52
C LEU A 40 -8.08 5.34 -3.43
N PHE A 41 -7.94 4.33 -2.58
CA PHE A 41 -7.08 4.35 -1.41
C PHE A 41 -6.10 3.19 -1.45
N LEU A 42 -4.91 3.39 -0.88
CA LEU A 42 -3.87 2.38 -0.72
C LEU A 42 -3.88 1.83 0.70
N ASN A 43 -3.80 0.50 0.81
CA ASN A 43 -3.38 -0.20 2.02
C ASN A 43 -2.09 -0.99 1.78
N SER A 44 -1.26 -1.08 2.82
CA SER A 44 -0.15 -2.03 2.90
C SER A 44 0.09 -2.43 4.35
N LYS A 45 -0.22 -3.68 4.68
CA LYS A 45 -0.06 -4.22 6.04
C LYS A 45 1.39 -4.17 6.53
N ALA A 46 2.34 -4.53 5.67
CA ALA A 46 3.76 -4.57 6.06
C ALA A 46 4.36 -3.18 6.27
N LEU A 47 3.77 -2.15 5.66
CA LEU A 47 4.24 -0.77 5.75
C LEU A 47 3.39 0.08 6.72
N ASN A 48 2.41 -0.53 7.40
CA ASN A 48 1.46 0.16 8.28
C ASN A 48 0.76 1.35 7.58
N ILE A 49 0.35 1.14 6.32
CA ILE A 49 -0.40 2.11 5.53
C ILE A 49 -1.86 1.68 5.52
N ASP A 50 -2.73 2.51 6.08
CA ASP A 50 -4.19 2.31 6.13
C ASP A 50 -4.92 3.50 5.51
N ASN A 51 -5.77 3.21 4.53
CA ASN A 51 -6.62 4.16 3.80
C ASN A 51 -5.87 5.42 3.32
N TYR A 52 -4.68 5.25 2.74
CA TYR A 52 -3.96 6.37 2.17
C TYR A 52 -4.66 6.84 0.89
N ASP A 53 -5.16 8.07 0.89
CA ASP A 53 -5.85 8.66 -0.27
C ASP A 53 -4.88 8.85 -1.44
N LEU A 54 -5.20 8.23 -2.59
CA LEU A 54 -4.41 8.38 -3.82
C LEU A 54 -4.87 9.58 -4.65
N GLY A 55 -5.94 10.27 -4.27
CA GLY A 55 -6.43 11.48 -4.91
C GLY A 55 -6.79 11.27 -6.38
N THR A 56 -7.29 10.09 -6.72
CA THR A 56 -7.76 9.73 -8.07
C THR A 56 -8.77 8.60 -8.01
N GLU A 57 -9.66 8.57 -8.99
CA GLU A 57 -10.63 7.50 -9.24
C GLU A 57 -10.15 6.56 -10.36
N ASP A 58 -9.14 6.98 -11.13
CA ASP A 58 -8.54 6.18 -12.19
C ASP A 58 -7.61 5.12 -11.60
N PHE A 59 -7.88 3.86 -11.93
CA PHE A 59 -7.14 2.74 -11.35
C PHE A 59 -5.67 2.69 -11.78
N GLU A 60 -5.34 3.10 -13.01
CA GLU A 60 -3.96 3.06 -13.51
C GLU A 60 -3.13 4.17 -12.86
N GLU A 61 -3.70 5.36 -12.73
CA GLU A 61 -3.13 6.46 -11.97
C GLU A 61 -2.94 6.10 -10.49
N ALA A 62 -3.96 5.49 -9.86
CA ALA A 62 -3.88 5.00 -8.49
C ALA A 62 -2.73 4.00 -8.29
N VAL A 63 -2.55 3.08 -9.24
CA VAL A 63 -1.42 2.14 -9.22
C VAL A 63 -0.08 2.86 -9.32
N ASN A 64 0.05 3.90 -10.14
CA ASN A 64 1.30 4.66 -10.26
C ASN A 64 1.61 5.44 -8.98
N LYS A 65 0.64 6.16 -8.42
CA LYS A 65 0.79 6.84 -7.13
C LYS A 65 1.12 5.88 -5.99
N ALA A 66 0.46 4.72 -5.96
CA ALA A 66 0.74 3.70 -4.96
C ALA A 66 2.19 3.18 -5.04
N LYS A 67 2.77 3.03 -6.23
CA LYS A 67 4.20 2.66 -6.38
C LYS A 67 5.12 3.70 -5.75
N GLU A 68 4.85 4.98 -5.96
CA GLU A 68 5.63 6.07 -5.38
C GLU A 68 5.57 6.08 -3.86
N VAL A 69 4.37 5.97 -3.29
CA VAL A 69 4.14 5.92 -1.84
C VAL A 69 4.85 4.70 -1.24
N VAL A 70 4.64 3.51 -1.81
CA VAL A 70 5.27 2.26 -1.33
C VAL A 70 6.79 2.36 -1.37
N MET A 71 7.37 2.87 -2.47
CA MET A 71 8.83 2.98 -2.60
C MET A 71 9.41 3.97 -1.59
N ARG A 72 8.71 5.08 -1.34
CA ARG A 72 9.11 6.07 -0.33
C ARG A 72 9.17 5.47 1.06
N GLU A 73 8.14 4.73 1.48
CA GLU A 73 8.09 4.13 2.82
C GLU A 73 9.10 2.98 2.97
N VAL A 74 9.25 2.14 1.94
CA VAL A 74 10.29 1.08 1.94
C VAL A 74 11.69 1.66 2.07
N LYS A 75 11.97 2.81 1.41
CA LYS A 75 13.27 3.47 1.50
C LYS A 75 13.60 3.88 2.94
N LYS A 76 12.64 4.48 3.66
CA LYS A 76 12.80 4.85 5.08
C LYS A 76 13.09 3.62 5.95
N ILE A 77 12.27 2.58 5.83
CA ILE A 77 12.45 1.33 6.60
C ILE A 77 13.83 0.72 6.33
N ARG A 78 14.26 0.68 5.07
CA ARG A 78 15.59 0.18 4.71
C ARG A 78 16.70 1.00 5.35
N GLU A 79 16.58 2.32 5.34
CA GLU A 79 17.57 3.23 5.93
C GLU A 79 17.64 3.06 7.45
N ASP A 80 16.49 2.95 8.12
CA ASP A 80 16.41 2.70 9.56
C ASP A 80 16.96 1.33 9.94
N ALA A 81 16.60 0.28 9.19
CA ALA A 81 17.12 -1.07 9.39
C ALA A 81 18.64 -1.13 9.18
N TYR A 82 19.15 -0.42 8.16
CA TYR A 82 20.59 -0.34 7.92
C TYR A 82 21.30 0.39 9.05
N ARG A 83 20.75 1.53 9.52
CA ARG A 83 21.30 2.26 10.67
C ARG A 83 21.39 1.35 11.90
N PHE A 84 20.30 0.66 12.23
CA PHE A 84 20.26 -0.32 13.34
C PHE A 84 21.28 -1.45 13.18
N TYR A 85 21.40 -2.02 11.99
CA TYR A 85 22.37 -3.07 11.70
C TYR A 85 23.83 -2.59 11.82
N SER A 86 24.11 -1.35 11.41
CA SER A 86 25.46 -0.77 11.37
C SER A 86 25.93 -0.15 12.69
N ASP A 87 25.00 0.15 13.59
CA ASP A 87 25.32 0.73 14.88
C ASP A 87 25.94 -0.33 15.79
N ASN A 88 27.10 -0.02 16.34
CA ASN A 88 27.85 -0.92 17.24
C ASN A 88 27.70 -0.52 18.71
N SER A 89 26.95 0.56 19.00
CA SER A 89 26.71 1.07 20.34
C SER A 89 25.29 0.77 20.81
N ILE A 90 25.15 0.40 22.09
CA ILE A 90 23.87 0.19 22.74
C ILE A 90 23.79 1.18 23.90
N GLU A 91 22.88 2.14 23.78
CA GLU A 91 22.59 3.14 24.81
C GLU A 91 21.15 2.98 25.30
N PHE A 92 20.91 3.25 26.59
CA PHE A 92 19.58 3.17 27.20
C PHE A 92 19.14 4.56 27.66
N ASP A 93 17.94 4.97 27.27
CA ASP A 93 17.27 6.19 27.76
C ASP A 93 15.89 5.84 28.34
N ARG A 94 15.33 6.72 29.17
CA ARG A 94 14.00 6.56 29.76
C ARG A 94 12.99 7.50 29.10
N TYR A 95 11.72 7.06 29.05
CA TYR A 95 10.59 7.87 28.57
C TYR A 95 10.36 9.13 29.42
#